data_AF-A0A9W6UCS5-F1
#
_entry.id   AF-A0A9W6UCS5-F1
#
_cell.length_a   1.000
_cell.length_b   1.000
_cell.length_c   1.000
_cell.angle_alpha   90.00
_cell.angle_beta   90.00
_cell.angle_gamma   90.00
#
_symmetry.space_group_name_H-M   'P 1'
#
loop_
_entity.id
_entity.type
_entity.pdbx_description
1 polymer ?
#
loop_
_entity_poly.entity_id
_entity_poly.type
_entity_poly.pdbx_seq_one_letter_code
_entity_poly.pdbx_strand_id
1 'polypeptide(L)'
;MVSIYTAKENQATIALVQAGSSIFAVVEASGVHDRTIRKWLVAAKEWKPLTAARPGPKPFLPEAGEQHLYDWAVRRQLVGRPEGKSHIMRKAQEIGIAL
;
A
#
# COMPACT_ATOMS: atom_id res chain seq x y z
N MET A 1 -0.39 20.98 7.56
CA MET A 1 -0.85 20.58 6.22
C MET A 1 -0.20 19.24 5.88
N VAL A 2 -0.96 18.17 5.64
CA VAL A 2 -0.40 16.87 5.25
C VAL A 2 -0.14 16.92 3.76
N SER A 3 1.12 17.01 3.34
CA SER A 3 1.47 16.91 1.93
C SER A 3 1.29 15.46 1.48
N ILE A 4 0.34 15.22 0.57
CA ILE A 4 0.08 13.90 0.00
C ILE A 4 0.82 13.85 -1.33
N TYR A 5 1.97 13.21 -1.34
CA TYR A 5 2.75 12.98 -2.56
C TYR A 5 2.29 11.70 -3.25
N THR A 6 2.14 11.75 -4.57
CA THR A 6 1.83 10.59 -5.39
C THR A 6 3.04 9.67 -5.55
N ALA A 7 2.80 8.38 -5.80
CA ALA A 7 3.90 7.43 -6.06
C ALA A 7 4.83 7.89 -7.19
N LYS A 8 4.24 8.53 -8.22
CA LYS A 8 4.96 9.07 -9.37
C LYS A 8 5.90 10.21 -8.98
N GLU A 9 5.44 11.15 -8.15
CA GLU A 9 6.28 12.24 -7.64
C GLU A 9 7.43 11.68 -6.79
N ASN A 10 7.14 10.72 -5.90
CA ASN A 10 8.16 10.10 -5.05
C ASN A 10 9.25 9.43 -5.90
N GLN A 11 8.87 8.68 -6.93
CA GLN A 11 9.80 8.03 -7.85
C GLN A 11 10.63 9.03 -8.64
N ALA A 12 10.02 10.11 -9.15
CA ALA A 12 10.74 11.16 -9.86
C ALA A 12 11.79 11.82 -8.97
N THR A 13 11.43 12.16 -7.72
CA THR A 13 12.35 12.74 -6.74
C THR A 13 13.53 11.82 -6.43
N ILE A 14 13.27 10.51 -6.25
CA ILE A 14 14.32 9.51 -6.00
C ILE A 14 15.24 9.36 -7.22
N ALA A 15 14.67 9.30 -8.43
CA ALA A 15 15.42 9.16 -9.66
C ALA A 15 16.41 10.30 -9.87
N LEU A 16 16.03 11.55 -9.53
CA LEU A 16 16.93 12.70 -9.59
C LEU A 16 18.15 12.54 -8.68
N VAL A 17 17.94 12.08 -7.44
CA VAL A 17 19.03 11.85 -6.49
C VAL A 17 19.92 10.68 -6.94
N GLN A 18 19.31 9.59 -7.44
CA GLN A 18 20.05 8.44 -7.97
C GLN A 18 20.86 8.77 -9.23
N ALA A 19 20.39 9.72 -10.04
CA ALA A 19 21.12 10.26 -11.19
C ALA A 19 22.27 11.21 -10.79
N GLY A 20 22.51 11.41 -9.50
CA GLY A 20 23.64 12.20 -8.98
C GLY A 20 23.28 13.63 -8.55
N SER A 21 22.01 14.03 -8.58
CA SER A 21 21.61 15.33 -8.03
C SER A 21 21.79 15.36 -6.51
N SER A 22 22.26 16.49 -5.97
CA SER A 22 22.35 16.66 -4.53
C SER A 22 20.95 16.74 -3.91
N ILE A 23 20.78 16.21 -2.69
CA ILE A 23 19.49 16.26 -1.99
C ILE A 23 19.04 17.72 -1.81
N PHE A 24 19.97 18.65 -1.54
CA PHE A 24 19.65 20.07 -1.42
C PHE A 24 19.01 20.65 -2.69
N ALA A 25 19.59 20.38 -3.87
CA ALA A 25 19.02 20.83 -5.14
C ALA A 25 17.62 20.24 -5.39
N VAL A 26 17.42 18.98 -4.99
CA VAL A 26 16.12 18.30 -5.11
C VAL A 26 15.09 18.87 -4.13
N VAL A 27 15.48 19.25 -2.91
CA VAL A 27 14.60 19.95 -1.95
C VAL A 27 14.12 21.27 -2.53
N GLU A 28 15.03 22.09 -3.04
CA GLU A 28 14.70 23.39 -3.66
C GLU A 28 13.78 23.21 -4.88
N ALA A 29 14.05 22.24 -5.75
CA ALA A 29 13.26 22.02 -6.97
C ALA A 29 11.87 21.41 -6.71
N SER A 30 11.74 20.55 -5.70
CA SER A 30 10.51 19.77 -5.46
C SER A 30 9.65 20.29 -4.30
N GLY A 31 10.20 21.14 -3.42
CA GLY A 31 9.58 21.53 -2.16
C GLY A 31 9.46 20.39 -1.14
N VAL A 32 9.93 19.18 -1.47
CA VAL A 32 9.92 18.02 -0.58
C VAL A 32 11.04 18.18 0.44
N HIS A 33 10.72 18.04 1.72
CA HIS A 33 11.71 18.16 2.79
C HIS A 33 12.80 17.08 2.69
N ASP A 34 14.04 17.44 3.04
CA ASP A 34 15.22 16.55 3.07
C ASP A 34 14.92 15.23 3.82
N ARG A 35 14.29 15.31 5.00
CA ARG A 35 13.89 14.13 5.79
C ARG A 35 13.03 13.15 5.00
N THR A 36 12.11 13.65 4.18
CA THR A 36 11.20 12.83 3.38
C THR A 36 11.94 12.18 2.22
N ILE A 37 12.81 12.93 1.54
CA ILE A 37 13.65 12.40 0.46
C ILE A 37 14.55 11.27 0.98
N ARG A 38 15.21 11.47 2.12
CA ARG A 38 16.04 10.43 2.76
C ARG A 38 15.23 9.19 3.12
N LYS A 39 14.03 9.37 3.68
CA LYS A 39 13.12 8.27 4.00
C LYS A 39 12.77 7.46 2.75
N TRP A 40 12.47 8.12 1.64
CA TRP A 40 12.18 7.46 0.38
C TRP A 40 13.38 6.74 -0.22
N LEU A 41 14.59 7.29 -0.12
CA LEU A 41 15.82 6.62 -0.55
C LEU A 41 16.07 5.32 0.23
N VAL A 42 15.86 5.34 1.55
CA VAL A 42 15.95 4.14 2.39
C VAL A 42 14.90 3.10 1.96
N ALA A 43 13.65 3.52 1.79
CA ALA A 43 12.58 2.63 1.34
C ALA A 43 12.87 2.03 -0.05
N ALA A 44 13.39 2.82 -0.99
CA ALA A 44 13.79 2.35 -2.32
C ALA A 44 14.92 1.31 -2.25
N LYS A 45 15.92 1.53 -1.39
CA LYS A 45 17.02 0.59 -1.17
C LYS A 45 16.54 -0.75 -0.59
N GLU A 46 15.52 -0.70 0.26
CA GLU A 46 14.91 -1.87 0.91
C GLU A 46 13.76 -2.49 0.08
N TRP A 47 13.54 -2.03 -1.16
CA TRP A 47 12.42 -2.45 -2.02
C TRP A 47 11.05 -2.32 -1.34
N LYS A 48 10.91 -1.37 -0.41
CA LYS A 48 9.67 -1.06 0.29
C LYS A 48 8.79 -0.10 -0.51
N PRO A 49 7.46 -0.16 -0.32
CA PRO A 49 6.55 0.79 -0.95
C PRO A 49 6.89 2.24 -0.60
N LEU A 50 6.97 3.10 -1.61
CA LEU A 50 7.24 4.54 -1.46
C LEU A 50 5.98 5.33 -1.09
N THR A 51 4.81 4.72 -1.23
CA THR A 51 3.52 5.27 -0.83
C THR A 51 3.32 5.17 0.66
N ALA A 52 2.63 6.14 1.25
CA ALA A 52 2.20 6.07 2.64
C ALA A 52 1.16 4.96 2.81
N ALA A 53 1.61 3.73 3.05
CA ALA A 53 0.74 2.66 3.52
C ALA A 53 0.46 2.94 5.00
N ARG A 54 -0.71 3.52 5.31
CA ARG A 54 -1.24 3.42 6.66
C ARG A 54 -1.64 1.96 6.85
N PRO A 55 -1.08 1.23 7.82
CA PRO A 55 -1.57 -0.10 8.11
C PRO A 55 -3.05 0.01 8.44
N GLY A 56 -3.88 -0.77 7.73
CA GLY A 56 -5.26 -0.96 8.13
C GLY A 56 -5.34 -1.62 9.50
N PRO A 57 -6.54 -1.72 10.10
CA PRO A 57 -6.73 -2.56 11.26
C PRO A 57 -6.22 -3.97 10.97
N LYS A 58 -5.71 -4.66 12.00
CA LYS A 58 -5.24 -6.04 11.87
C LYS A 58 -6.35 -6.88 11.24
N PRO A 59 -6.06 -7.67 10.19
CA PRO A 59 -7.06 -8.53 9.57
C PRO A 59 -7.70 -9.46 10.60
N PHE A 60 -8.98 -9.78 10.39
CA PHE A 60 -9.73 -10.66 11.29
C PHE A 60 -9.24 -12.11 11.16
N LEU A 61 -8.86 -12.52 9.95
CA LEU A 61 -8.35 -13.85 9.67
C LEU A 61 -6.82 -13.84 9.55
N PRO A 62 -6.16 -14.98 9.81
CA PRO A 62 -4.78 -15.17 9.36
C PRO A 62 -4.72 -15.12 7.83
N GLU A 63 -3.52 -14.90 7.29
CA GLU A 63 -3.29 -14.70 5.84
C GLU A 63 -3.96 -15.76 4.96
N ALA A 64 -3.85 -17.04 5.33
CA ALA A 64 -4.50 -18.14 4.60
C ALA A 64 -6.03 -18.02 4.57
N GLY A 65 -6.65 -17.54 5.66
CA GLY A 65 -8.08 -17.31 5.73
C GLY A 65 -8.54 -16.10 4.91
N GLU A 66 -7.75 -15.01 4.93
CA GLU A 66 -7.99 -13.84 4.08
C GLU A 66 -7.88 -14.21 2.58
N GLN A 67 -6.89 -15.02 2.20
CA GLN A 67 -6.71 -15.51 0.83
C GLN A 67 -7.91 -16.34 0.37
N HIS A 68 -8.39 -17.26 1.23
CA HIS A 68 -9.57 -18.06 0.94
C HIS A 68 -10.83 -17.19 0.79
N LEU A 69 -11.02 -16.21 1.68
CA LEU A 69 -12.14 -15.27 1.59
C LEU A 69 -12.09 -14.46 0.28
N TYR A 70 -10.91 -14.00 -0.12
CA TYR A 70 -10.68 -13.28 -1.37
C TYR A 70 -11.04 -14.15 -2.59
N ASP A 71 -10.49 -15.35 -2.68
CA ASP A 71 -10.73 -16.26 -3.81
C ASP A 71 -12.22 -16.60 -3.95
N TRP A 72 -12.90 -16.84 -2.82
CA TRP A 72 -14.33 -17.07 -2.80
C TRP A 72 -15.13 -15.86 -3.31
N ALA A 73 -14.80 -14.65 -2.86
CA ALA A 73 -15.48 -13.43 -3.26
C ALA A 73 -15.28 -13.10 -4.74
N VAL A 74 -14.05 -13.23 -5.25
CA VAL A 74 -13.73 -13.00 -6.67
C VAL A 74 -14.49 -13.98 -7.57
N ARG A 75 -14.51 -15.28 -7.23
CA ARG A 75 -15.25 -16.28 -8.01
C ARG A 75 -16.75 -15.94 -8.10
N ARG A 76 -17.34 -15.43 -7.01
CA ARG A 76 -18.76 -15.01 -6.98
C ARG A 76 -19.02 -13.79 -7.86
N GLN A 77 -18.13 -12.80 -7.82
CA GLN A 77 -18.21 -11.63 -8.69
C GLN A 77 -18.08 -11.99 -10.17
N LEU A 78 -17.16 -12.90 -10.52
CA LEU A 78 -16.97 -13.37 -11.90
C LEU A 78 -18.20 -14.07 -12.48
N VAL A 79 -18.99 -14.76 -11.65
CA VAL A 79 -20.27 -15.38 -12.07
C VAL A 79 -21.47 -14.43 -12.00
N GLY A 80 -21.23 -13.11 -11.90
CA GLY A 80 -22.28 -12.09 -11.88
C GLY A 80 -23.11 -12.07 -10.58
N ARG A 81 -22.57 -12.63 -9.48
CA ARG A 81 -23.23 -12.64 -8.16
C ARG A 81 -22.38 -11.90 -7.14
N PRO A 82 -22.25 -10.57 -7.22
CA PRO A 82 -21.49 -9.80 -6.24
C PRO A 82 -22.11 -9.94 -4.85
N GLU A 83 -21.26 -10.16 -3.84
CA GLU A 83 -21.69 -10.31 -2.46
C GLU A 83 -21.68 -8.98 -1.71
N GLY A 84 -22.74 -8.72 -0.97
CA GLY A 84 -22.81 -7.58 -0.06
C GLY A 84 -21.94 -7.77 1.17
N LYS A 85 -21.63 -6.67 1.87
CA LYS A 85 -20.80 -6.65 3.09
C LYS A 85 -21.21 -7.72 4.11
N SER A 86 -22.50 -7.89 4.36
CA SER A 86 -23.01 -8.85 5.36
C SER A 86 -22.68 -10.30 5.01
N HIS A 87 -22.72 -10.67 3.72
CA HIS A 87 -22.37 -12.01 3.28
C HIS A 87 -20.87 -12.28 3.34
N ILE A 88 -20.05 -11.28 3.02
CA ILE A 88 -18.60 -11.36 3.17
C ILE A 88 -18.23 -11.54 4.66
N MET A 89 -18.85 -10.77 5.55
CA MET A 89 -18.62 -10.90 7.00
C MET A 89 -19.03 -12.28 7.54
N ARG A 90 -20.19 -12.81 7.12
CA ARG A 90 -20.60 -14.16 7.48
C ARG A 90 -19.60 -15.21 6.97
N LYS A 91 -19.13 -15.07 5.73
CA LYS A 91 -18.15 -16.01 5.17
C LYS A 91 -16.81 -15.95 5.92
N ALA A 92 -16.38 -14.75 6.31
CA ALA A 92 -15.18 -14.58 7.13
C ALA A 92 -15.32 -15.28 8.49
N GLN A 93 -16.49 -15.18 9.14
CA GLN A 93 -16.77 -15.91 10.38
C GLN A 93 -16.73 -17.43 10.19
N GLU A 94 -17.33 -17.95 9.12
CA GLU A 94 -17.26 -19.39 8.79
C GLU A 94 -15.82 -19.89 8.62
N ILE A 95 -14.98 -19.12 7.91
CA ILE A 95 -13.57 -19.45 7.71
C ILE A 95 -12.82 -19.40 9.05
N GLY A 96 -13.07 -18.38 9.88
CA GLY A 96 -12.42 -18.21 11.18
C GLY A 96 -12.77 -19.30 12.20
N ILE A 97 -13.94 -19.94 12.10
CA ILE A 97 -14.33 -21.08 12.94
C ILE A 97 -13.69 -22.39 12.44
N ALA A 98 -13.36 -22.48 11.15
CA ALA A 98 -12.83 -23.67 10.51
C ALA A 98 -11.29 -23.76 10.52
N LEU A 99 -10.61 -22.74 11.05
CA LEU A 99 -9.15 -22.64 11.22
C LEU A 99 -8.75 -22.96 12.66
#